data_AF-A0A1V6SKQ3-F1
#
_entry.id   AF-A0A1V6SKQ3-F1
#
_cell.length_a   1.000
_cell.length_b   1.000
_cell.length_c   1.000
_cell.angle_alpha   90.00
_cell.angle_beta   90.00
_cell.angle_gamma   90.00
#
_symmetry.space_group_name_H-M   'P 1'
#
loop_
_entity.id
_entity.type
_entity.pdbx_description
1 polymer ?
#
loop_
_entity_poly.entity_id
_entity_poly.type
_entity_poly.pdbx_seq_one_letter_code
_entity_poly.pdbx_strand_id
1 'polypeptide(L)' 'MAQTPQQRRANDRFAKNEAAKRGRGPITKPKQASKSPISVGWVVLLAFVVCGGLLLELLRIVPELWSTVASIFSRITG' A
#
# COMPACT_ATOMS: atom_id res chain seq x y z
N MET A 1 -0.24 -57.96 -20.16
CA MET A 1 -1.55 -58.07 -19.47
C MET A 1 -2.17 -56.68 -19.42
N ALA A 2 -3.27 -56.46 -20.15
CA ALA A 2 -3.95 -55.17 -20.14
C ALA A 2 -4.78 -55.05 -18.85
N GLN A 3 -4.69 -53.89 -18.21
CA GLN A 3 -5.38 -53.63 -16.95
C GLN A 3 -6.89 -53.63 -17.20
N THR A 4 -7.65 -54.39 -16.41
CA THR A 4 -9.09 -54.50 -16.63
C THR A 4 -9.79 -53.17 -16.32
N PRO A 5 -10.94 -52.86 -16.95
CA PRO A 5 -11.70 -51.65 -16.65
C PRO A 5 -12.06 -51.50 -15.17
N GLN A 6 -12.21 -52.63 -14.47
CA GLN A 6 -12.44 -52.67 -13.02
C GLN A 6 -11.20 -52.26 -12.22
N GLN A 7 -10.01 -52.74 -12.60
CA GLN A 7 -8.75 -52.35 -11.96
C GLN A 7 -8.47 -50.85 -12.13
N ARG A 8 -8.77 -50.27 -13.30
CA ARG A 8 -8.63 -48.82 -13.53
C ARG A 8 -9.49 -48.01 -12.56
N ARG A 9 -10.76 -48.40 -12.40
CA ARG A 9 -11.69 -47.75 -11.45
C ARG A 9 -11.23 -47.90 -9.99
N ALA A 10 -10.62 -49.03 -9.62
CA ALA A 10 -10.09 -49.25 -8.28
C ALA A 10 -8.86 -48.36 -8.01
N ASN A 11 -7.95 -48.25 -8.98
CA ASN A 11 -6.78 -47.39 -8.87
C ASN A 11 -7.17 -45.90 -8.76
N ASP A 12 -8.17 -45.46 -9.53
CA ASP A 12 -8.66 -44.09 -9.44
C ASP A 12 -9.25 -43.76 -8.06
N ARG A 13 -9.92 -44.72 -7.42
CA ARG A 13 -10.46 -44.56 -6.06
C ARG A 13 -9.33 -44.52 -5.02
N PHE A 14 -8.35 -45.40 -5.16
CA PHE A 14 -7.20 -45.46 -4.26
C PHE A 14 -6.38 -44.18 -4.34
N ALA A 15 -6.08 -43.70 -5.55
CA ALA A 15 -5.34 -42.47 -5.78
C ALA A 15 -6.04 -41.24 -5.18
N LYS A 16 -7.38 -41.15 -5.29
CA LYS A 16 -8.16 -40.08 -4.65
C LYS A 16 -8.09 -40.14 -3.13
N ASN A 17 -8.18 -41.34 -2.55
CA ASN A 17 -8.10 -41.53 -1.11
C ASN A 17 -6.69 -41.22 -0.58
N GLU A 18 -5.62 -41.60 -1.30
CA GLU A 18 -4.25 -41.25 -0.93
C GLU A 18 -3.98 -39.75 -1.08
N ALA A 19 -4.47 -39.11 -2.15
CA ALA A 19 -4.35 -37.68 -2.35
C ALA A 19 -5.07 -36.88 -1.24
N ALA A 20 -6.24 -37.37 -0.79
CA ALA A 20 -6.96 -36.78 0.34
C ALA A 20 -6.21 -36.94 1.68
N LYS A 21 -5.52 -38.07 1.88
CA LYS A 21 -4.71 -38.36 3.08
C LYS A 21 -3.39 -37.60 3.12
N ARG A 22 -2.86 -37.18 1.97
CA ARG A 22 -1.53 -36.55 1.87
C ARG A 22 -1.42 -35.17 2.51
N GLY A 23 -2.51 -34.62 3.04
CA GLY A 23 -2.58 -33.25 3.51
C GLY A 23 -2.42 -32.27 2.35
N ARG A 24 -3.04 -31.10 2.44
CA ARG A 24 -2.68 -30.02 1.51
C ARG A 24 -1.23 -29.64 1.84
N GLY A 25 -0.34 -29.71 0.84
CA GLY A 25 1.03 -29.22 0.97
C GLY A 25 1.04 -27.79 1.56
N PRO A 26 2.16 -27.34 2.14
CA PRO A 26 2.19 -26.10 2.91
C PRO A 26 1.57 -24.98 2.08
N ILE A 27 0.38 -24.53 2.51
CA ILE A 27 -0.25 -23.34 1.95
C ILE A 27 0.75 -22.25 2.27
N THR A 28 1.39 -21.71 1.24
CA THR A 28 2.30 -20.57 1.35
C THR A 28 1.50 -19.46 2.00
N LYS A 29 1.70 -19.29 3.32
CA LYS A 29 1.01 -18.26 4.08
C LYS A 29 1.36 -16.94 3.38
N PRO A 30 0.37 -16.10 3.03
CA PRO A 30 0.66 -14.84 2.37
C PRO A 30 1.67 -14.08 3.23
N LYS A 31 2.76 -13.63 2.59
CA LYS A 31 3.86 -12.94 3.24
C LYS A 31 3.27 -11.81 4.08
N GLN A 32 3.30 -11.99 5.40
CA GLN A 32 2.63 -11.09 6.33
C GLN A 32 3.29 -9.72 6.16
N ALA A 33 2.56 -8.76 5.57
CA ALA A 33 3.07 -7.42 5.37
C ALA A 33 3.51 -6.89 6.74
N SER A 34 4.80 -6.60 6.87
CA SER A 34 5.37 -6.05 8.09
C SER A 34 4.68 -4.71 8.34
N LYS A 35 3.78 -4.67 9.32
CA LYS A 35 3.13 -3.44 9.75
C LYS A 35 4.24 -2.54 10.29
N SER A 36 4.33 -1.31 9.79
CA SER A 36 5.28 -0.33 10.28
C SER A 36 5.05 -0.09 11.79
N PRO A 37 6.10 0.07 12.59
CA PRO A 37 5.99 0.27 14.04
C PRO A 37 5.34 1.61 14.41
N ILE A 38 5.23 2.53 13.45
CA ILE A 38 4.62 3.83 13.62
C ILE A 38 3.39 3.96 12.70
N SER A 39 2.33 4.58 13.22
CA SER A 39 1.15 4.89 12.41
C SER A 39 1.45 6.05 11.46
N VAL A 40 0.81 6.05 10.29
CA VAL A 40 0.95 7.13 9.30
C VAL A 40 0.57 8.48 9.90
N GLY A 41 -0.41 8.53 10.80
CA GLY A 41 -0.82 9.76 11.48
C GLY A 41 0.30 10.42 12.29
N TRP A 42 1.12 9.63 12.99
CA TRP A 42 2.28 10.15 13.73
C TRP A 42 3.36 10.71 12.82
N VAL A 43 3.59 10.08 11.68
CA VAL A 43 4.55 10.58 10.67
C VAL A 43 4.09 11.93 10.12
N VAL A 44 2.80 12.06 9.81
CA VAL A 44 2.22 13.32 9.33
C VAL A 44 2.33 14.42 10.39
N LEU A 45 2.02 14.10 11.66
CA LEU A 45 2.14 15.04 12.76
C LEU A 45 3.59 15.51 12.94
N LEU A 46 4.56 14.58 12.93
CA LEU A 46 5.98 14.92 13.05
C LEU A 46 6.46 15.78 11.86
N ALA A 47 6.07 15.44 10.65
CA ALA A 47 6.36 16.24 9.46
C ALA A 47 5.77 17.65 9.58
N PHE A 48 4.55 17.79 10.13
CA PHE A 48 3.95 19.09 10.40
C PHE A 48 4.67 19.85 11.52
N VAL A 49 5.17 19.21 12.58
CA VAL A 49 5.94 19.92 13.62
C VAL A 49 7.26 20.45 13.05
N VAL A 50 7.93 19.67 12.19
CA VAL A 50 9.19 20.06 11.56
C VAL A 50 8.99 21.13 10.47
N CYS A 51 7.97 20.98 9.62
CA CYS A 51 7.73 21.87 8.48
C CYS A 51 6.64 22.93 8.70
N GLY A 52 5.91 22.87 9.81
CA GLY A 52 4.74 23.73 10.07
C GLY A 52 5.11 25.20 10.24
N GLY A 53 6.31 25.47 10.78
CA GLY A 53 6.86 26.83 10.82
C GLY A 53 7.04 27.42 9.42
N LEU A 54 7.53 26.63 8.45
CA LEU A 54 7.69 27.08 7.06
C LEU A 54 6.33 27.36 6.39
N LEU A 55 5.30 26.57 6.70
CA LEU A 55 3.94 26.82 6.22
C LEU A 55 3.39 28.15 6.72
N LEU A 56 3.64 28.49 7.99
CA LEU A 56 3.23 29.78 8.56
C LEU A 56 4.01 30.95 7.98
N GLU A 57 5.32 30.80 7.73
CA GLU A 57 6.10 31.82 7.04
C GLU A 57 5.62 32.05 5.61
N LEU A 58 5.33 30.97 4.87
CA LEU A 58 4.80 31.07 3.51
C LEU A 58 3.43 31.77 3.48
N LEU A 59 2.53 31.43 4.42
CA LEU A 59 1.24 32.10 4.59
C LEU A 59 1.39 33.59 4.89
N ARG A 60 2.43 34.00 5.61
CA ARG A 60 2.73 35.41 5.87
C ARG A 60 3.33 36.13 4.65
N ILE A 61 4.25 35.48 3.93
CA ILE A 61 4.95 36.06 2.78
C ILE A 61 4.01 36.27 1.58
N VAL A 62 3.10 35.32 1.31
CA VAL A 62 2.20 35.36 0.14
C VAL A 62 1.41 36.68 0.01
N PRO A 63 0.72 37.19 1.04
CA PRO A 63 0.00 38.46 0.94
C PRO A 63 0.91 39.67 0.81
N GLU A 64 2.08 39.68 1.45
CA GLU A 64 3.08 40.75 1.27
C GLU A 64 3.62 40.79 -0.17
N LEU A 65 3.92 39.62 -0.74
CA LEU A 65 4.34 39.49 -2.13
C LEU A 65 3.25 39.96 -3.09
N TRP A 66 2.00 39.55 -2.86
CA TRP A 66 0.87 39.94 -3.69
C TRP A 66 0.63 41.45 -3.64
N SER A 67 0.72 42.06 -2.45
CA SER A 67 0.59 43.51 -2.30
C SER A 67 1.68 44.29 -3.04
N THR A 68 2.92 43.79 -3.00
CA THR A 68 4.06 44.40 -3.70
C THR A 68 3.85 44.30 -5.21
N VAL A 69 3.48 43.12 -5.72
CA VAL A 69 3.18 42.90 -7.14
C VAL A 69 2.01 43.76 -7.61
N ALA A 70 0.93 43.82 -6.84
CA ALA A 70 -0.22 44.67 -7.15
C ALA A 70 0.15 46.16 -7.18
N SER A 71 0.97 46.62 -6.23
CA SER A 71 1.43 48.01 -6.17
C SER A 71 2.30 48.42 -7.37
N ILE A 72 3.15 47.50 -7.84
CA ILE A 72 3.99 47.71 -9.02
C ILE A 72 3.11 47.74 -10.27
N PHE A 73 2.14 46.83 -10.38
CA PHE A 73 1.20 46.81 -11.49
C PHE A 73 0.38 48.10 -11.57
N SER A 74 -0.17 48.58 -10.45
CA SER A 74 -0.92 49.85 -10.42
C SER A 74 -0.06 51.06 -10.79
N ARG A 75 1.25 51.04 -10.55
CA ARG A 75 2.18 52.11 -10.94
C ARG A 75 2.62 52.06 -12.41
N ILE A 76 2.59 50.88 -13.02
CA ILE A 76 2.96 50.69 -14.43
C ILE A 76 1.76 50.93 -15.34
N THR A 77 0.55 50.63 -14.87
CA THR A 77 -0.67 50.62 -15.68
C THR A 77 -1.62 51.79 -15.39
N GLY A 78 -1.35 52.58 -14.34
CA GLY A 78 -2.04 53.83 -14.01
C GLY A 78 -1.12 55.02 -14.22
#